data_AF-A0A6A6CSS1-F1
#
_entry.id   AF-A0A6A6CSS1-F1
#
_cell.length_a   1.000
_cell.length_b   1.000
_cell.length_c   1.000
_cell.angle_alpha   90.00
_cell.angle_beta   90.00
_cell.angle_gamma   90.00
#
_symmetry.space_group_name_H-M   'P 1'
#
loop_
_entity.id
_entity.type
_entity.pdbx_description
1 polymer ?
#
loop_
_entity_poly.entity_id
_entity_poly.type
_entity_poly.pdbx_seq_one_letter_code
_entity_poly.pdbx_strand_id
1 'polypeptide(L)'
;MELTNSGDRPQYRLADPSEDEVVARILYNSFLRNWDINWWQNLQEHIPPVESAPQGDDTSILEALTAAQQDRLTFYRAIVRLVRLIGGSISVAVPAGSSQPAAMLCWLPPKVEVTTYAVLRSGFLFALLRLGRFMGTWNFLYFESKLSGLYDRCLRPLGYKSRHEGAFVQILGTDPAHAGKGLSAGLLRWQIEQYRQQCLEKDNFTPVFLDTAGDYQQKLYEKMGFRPLGRQKLQVKVDEGGLKCSTGGPRDFFLRVMMLIMKEEDSL
;
A
#
# COMPACT_ATOMS: atom_id res chain seq x y z
N MET A 1 -29.81 -0.52 30.54
CA MET A 1 -28.89 0.52 30.02
C MET A 1 -27.52 -0.13 29.99
N GLU A 2 -27.23 -0.88 28.92
CA GLU A 2 -25.97 -1.61 28.78
C GLU A 2 -24.88 -0.62 28.39
N LEU A 3 -23.91 -0.44 29.28
CA LEU A 3 -22.61 0.15 28.94
C LEU A 3 -21.93 -0.82 27.98
N THR A 4 -22.13 -0.60 26.68
CA THR A 4 -21.34 -1.28 25.65
C THR A 4 -19.89 -0.84 25.85
N ASN A 5 -19.05 -1.76 26.32
CA ASN A 5 -17.61 -1.57 26.46
C ASN A 5 -17.06 -1.11 25.10
N SER A 6 -16.73 0.18 25.01
CA SER A 6 -16.07 0.78 23.84
C SER A 6 -14.67 0.19 23.59
N GLY A 7 -14.19 -0.69 24.47
CA GLY A 7 -12.90 -1.36 24.38
C GLY A 7 -12.82 -2.57 23.43
N ASP A 8 -13.93 -3.09 22.91
CA ASP A 8 -13.93 -4.33 22.09
C ASP A 8 -13.79 -4.11 20.58
N ARG A 9 -13.74 -2.87 20.11
CA ARG A 9 -13.65 -2.56 18.67
C ARG A 9 -12.30 -1.97 18.31
N PRO A 10 -11.74 -2.32 17.13
CA PRO A 10 -10.56 -1.65 16.62
C PRO A 10 -10.84 -0.16 16.39
N GLN A 11 -9.86 0.68 16.69
CA GLN A 11 -9.91 2.12 16.42
C GLN A 11 -9.28 2.40 15.05
N TYR A 12 -9.97 3.19 14.21
CA TYR A 12 -9.44 3.68 12.94
C TYR A 12 -9.20 5.19 13.05
N ARG A 13 -8.02 5.65 12.64
CA ARG A 13 -7.64 7.07 12.72
C ARG A 13 -6.51 7.41 11.78
N LEU A 14 -6.23 8.70 11.63
CA LEU A 14 -4.98 9.16 11.02
C LEU A 14 -3.77 8.80 11.90
N ALA A 15 -2.65 8.50 11.24
CA ALA A 15 -1.37 8.23 11.88
C ALA A 15 -0.63 9.52 12.21
N ASP A 16 -0.17 9.64 13.45
CA ASP A 16 0.72 10.72 13.87
C ASP A 16 2.11 10.55 13.22
N PRO A 17 2.84 11.64 12.91
CA PRO A 17 4.20 11.52 12.37
C PRO A 17 5.16 10.71 13.26
N SER A 18 4.94 10.66 14.58
CA SER A 18 5.72 9.81 15.50
C SER A 18 5.53 8.31 15.24
N GLU A 19 4.45 7.91 14.55
CA GLU A 19 4.14 6.51 14.22
C GLU A 19 4.74 6.07 12.87
N ASP A 20 5.41 6.97 12.12
CA ASP A 20 5.93 6.70 10.77
C ASP A 20 6.85 5.47 10.71
N GLU A 21 7.65 5.25 11.76
CA GLU A 21 8.54 4.10 11.88
C GLU A 21 7.75 2.79 12.05
N VAL A 22 6.72 2.78 12.91
CA VAL A 22 5.85 1.61 13.12
C VAL A 22 5.09 1.29 11.83
N VAL A 23 4.58 2.32 11.15
CA VAL A 23 3.90 2.18 9.85
C VAL A 23 4.82 1.58 8.79
N ALA A 24 6.08 2.04 8.70
CA ALA A 24 7.04 1.49 7.75
C ALA A 24 7.36 0.01 8.04
N ARG A 25 7.40 -0.40 9.31
CA ARG A 25 7.58 -1.81 9.72
C ARG A 25 6.36 -2.67 9.40
N ILE A 26 5.14 -2.16 9.60
CA ILE A 26 3.91 -2.84 9.16
C ILE A 26 3.98 -3.09 7.66
N LEU A 27 4.33 -2.10 6.86
CA LEU A 27 4.50 -2.27 5.41
C LEU A 27 5.59 -3.31 5.09
N TYR A 28 6.76 -3.19 5.71
CA TYR A 28 7.83 -4.17 5.54
C TYR A 28 7.34 -5.61 5.76
N ASN A 29 6.66 -5.87 6.88
CA ASN A 29 6.21 -7.21 7.25
C ASN A 29 5.02 -7.69 6.42
N SER A 30 4.11 -6.79 6.04
CA SER A 30 2.92 -7.12 5.23
C SER A 30 3.28 -7.67 3.85
N PHE A 31 4.42 -7.25 3.30
CA PHE A 31 4.83 -7.53 1.93
C PHE A 31 6.00 -8.51 1.83
N LEU A 32 6.39 -9.20 2.92
CA LEU A 32 7.47 -10.19 2.92
C LEU A 32 7.33 -11.28 1.86
N ARG A 33 6.09 -11.73 1.63
CA ARG A 33 5.75 -12.77 0.66
C ARG A 33 5.12 -12.21 -0.62
N ASN A 34 5.11 -10.89 -0.80
CA ASN A 34 4.57 -10.31 -2.02
C ASN A 34 5.59 -10.43 -3.15
N TRP A 35 5.16 -11.00 -4.27
CA TRP A 35 6.03 -11.32 -5.39
C TRP A 35 6.61 -10.05 -6.04
N ASP A 36 5.83 -8.97 -6.10
CA ASP A 36 6.23 -7.73 -6.76
C ASP A 36 7.41 -7.07 -6.02
N ILE A 37 7.30 -6.87 -4.72
CA ILE A 37 8.37 -6.29 -3.88
C ILE A 37 9.62 -7.16 -3.89
N ASN A 38 9.48 -8.48 -3.79
CA ASN A 38 10.60 -9.40 -3.83
C ASN A 38 11.33 -9.35 -5.19
N TRP A 39 10.57 -9.21 -6.27
CA TRP A 39 11.10 -9.02 -7.62
C TRP A 39 11.74 -7.65 -7.82
N TRP A 40 11.15 -6.57 -7.31
CA TRP A 40 11.75 -5.22 -7.31
C TRP A 40 13.03 -5.17 -6.50
N GLN A 41 13.14 -5.95 -5.43
CA GLN A 41 14.38 -6.04 -4.67
C GLN A 41 15.36 -7.06 -5.27
N ASN A 42 14.99 -7.76 -6.35
CA ASN A 42 15.82 -8.74 -7.03
C ASN A 42 16.37 -9.81 -6.05
N LEU A 43 15.50 -10.31 -5.17
CA LEU A 43 15.87 -11.29 -4.14
C LEU A 43 16.08 -12.68 -4.72
N GLN A 44 16.99 -13.43 -4.09
CA GLN A 44 17.19 -14.87 -4.33
C GLN A 44 16.57 -15.72 -3.22
N GLU A 45 16.45 -15.14 -2.02
CA GLU A 45 15.90 -15.79 -0.83
C GLU A 45 14.96 -14.81 -0.12
N HIS A 46 14.00 -15.34 0.64
CA HIS A 46 13.14 -14.51 1.46
C HIS A 46 13.94 -13.85 2.59
N ILE A 47 13.67 -12.57 2.80
CA ILE A 47 14.21 -11.84 3.94
C ILE A 47 13.34 -12.08 5.19
N PRO A 48 13.93 -12.10 6.40
CA PRO A 48 13.19 -12.32 7.63
C PRO A 48 12.34 -11.09 8.02
N PRO A 49 11.29 -11.27 8.86
CA PRO A 49 10.51 -10.16 9.40
C PRO A 49 11.37 -9.21 10.25
N VAL A 50 10.88 -7.99 10.42
CA VAL A 50 11.42 -7.01 11.37
C VAL A 50 10.44 -6.92 12.55
N GLU A 51 10.93 -6.75 13.77
CA GLU A 51 10.06 -6.64 14.94
C GLU A 51 9.16 -5.39 14.87
N SER A 52 7.85 -5.60 15.02
CA SER A 52 6.83 -4.55 14.86
C SER A 52 6.82 -3.50 15.97
N ALA A 53 7.44 -3.77 17.13
CA ALA A 53 7.55 -2.85 18.25
C ALA A 53 8.96 -2.87 18.84
N PRO A 54 9.55 -1.71 19.21
CA PRO A 54 10.61 -1.70 20.20
C PRO A 54 9.99 -2.07 21.55
N GLN A 55 10.31 -3.25 22.09
CA GLN A 55 10.07 -3.52 23.50
C GLN A 55 11.13 -2.74 24.31
N GLY A 56 10.82 -1.48 24.64
CA GLY A 56 11.70 -0.63 25.45
C GLY A 56 12.47 0.44 24.67
N ASP A 57 13.27 1.22 25.42
CA ASP A 57 14.07 2.39 24.96
C ASP A 57 15.31 1.96 24.14
N ASP A 58 15.15 0.95 23.29
CA ASP A 58 16.25 0.20 22.72
C ASP A 58 16.53 0.60 21.27
N THR A 59 17.34 1.64 21.15
CA THR A 59 18.07 2.02 19.92
C THR A 59 18.89 0.85 19.33
N SER A 60 19.06 -0.25 20.06
CA SER A 60 19.84 -1.45 19.69
C SER A 60 19.18 -2.35 18.62
N ILE A 61 17.86 -2.26 18.37
CA ILE A 61 17.20 -3.11 17.35
C ILE A 61 17.67 -2.76 15.92
N LEU A 62 18.18 -1.54 15.69
CA LEU A 62 18.77 -1.17 14.41
C LEU A 62 20.13 -1.86 14.15
N GLU A 63 20.76 -2.44 15.17
CA GLU A 63 22.12 -3.02 15.07
C GLU A 63 22.14 -4.46 14.53
N ALA A 64 20.98 -5.10 14.29
CA ALA A 64 20.91 -6.49 13.81
C ALA A 64 20.24 -6.69 12.43
N LEU A 65 19.94 -5.64 11.67
CA LEU A 65 19.34 -5.79 10.34
C LEU A 65 20.38 -6.13 9.28
N THR A 66 20.10 -7.16 8.47
CA THR A 66 20.88 -7.40 7.24
C THR A 66 20.70 -6.25 6.26
N ALA A 67 21.66 -6.07 5.33
CA ALA A 67 21.59 -5.01 4.31
C ALA A 67 20.28 -5.05 3.50
N ALA A 68 19.79 -6.25 3.15
CA ALA A 68 18.54 -6.40 2.40
C ALA A 68 17.31 -5.96 3.23
N GLN A 69 17.27 -6.26 4.53
CA GLN A 69 16.22 -5.77 5.41
C GLN A 69 16.29 -4.24 5.53
N GLN A 70 17.49 -3.68 5.70
CA GLN A 70 17.70 -2.25 5.81
C GLN A 70 17.26 -1.50 4.55
N ASP A 71 17.61 -2.00 3.35
CA ASP A 71 17.23 -1.37 2.09
C ASP A 71 15.71 -1.40 1.87
N ARG A 72 15.03 -2.51 2.17
CA ARG A 72 13.55 -2.59 2.08
C ARG A 72 12.87 -1.69 3.11
N LEU A 73 13.35 -1.66 4.35
CA LEU A 73 12.78 -0.78 5.37
C LEU A 73 12.99 0.70 5.00
N THR A 74 14.15 1.04 4.43
CA THR A 74 14.45 2.38 3.91
C THR A 74 13.50 2.76 2.77
N PHE A 75 13.18 1.83 1.88
CA PHE A 75 12.18 2.02 0.83
C PHE A 75 10.80 2.37 1.39
N TYR A 76 10.30 1.62 2.39
CA TYR A 76 9.00 1.93 2.99
C TYR A 76 8.99 3.22 3.80
N ARG A 77 10.07 3.53 4.54
CA ARG A 77 10.24 4.84 5.19
C ARG A 77 10.16 5.98 4.18
N ALA A 78 10.78 5.82 3.01
CA ALA A 78 10.74 6.81 1.96
C ALA A 78 9.33 6.97 1.35
N ILE A 79 8.57 5.87 1.17
CA ILE A 79 7.16 5.93 0.74
C ILE A 79 6.31 6.70 1.75
N VAL A 80 6.41 6.38 3.04
CA VAL A 80 5.68 7.05 4.13
C VAL A 80 5.95 8.57 4.09
N ARG A 81 7.23 8.97 4.01
CA ARG A 81 7.61 10.37 3.89
C ARG A 81 7.09 11.01 2.60
N LEU A 82 7.17 10.30 1.47
CA LEU A 82 6.70 10.78 0.18
C LEU A 82 5.20 11.09 0.23
N VAL A 83 4.39 10.17 0.75
CA VAL A 83 2.93 10.34 0.90
C VAL A 83 2.61 11.59 1.71
N ARG A 84 3.28 11.80 2.85
CA ARG A 84 3.10 13.04 3.64
C ARG A 84 3.49 14.29 2.87
N LEU A 85 4.62 14.27 2.16
CA LEU A 85 5.14 15.43 1.43
C LEU A 85 4.23 15.88 0.28
N ILE A 86 3.52 14.96 -0.37
CA ILE A 86 2.62 15.27 -1.49
C ILE A 86 1.18 15.57 -1.04
N GLY A 87 0.94 15.70 0.27
CA GLY A 87 -0.40 15.96 0.81
C GLY A 87 -1.31 14.73 0.87
N GLY A 88 -0.74 13.54 0.79
CA GLY A 88 -1.44 12.31 1.11
C GLY A 88 -1.67 12.14 2.61
N SER A 89 -2.55 11.21 2.97
CA SER A 89 -2.84 10.85 4.36
C SER A 89 -2.42 9.41 4.64
N ILE A 90 -1.97 9.18 5.87
CA ILE A 90 -1.67 7.84 6.38
C ILE A 90 -2.67 7.56 7.48
N SER A 91 -3.40 6.47 7.34
CA SER A 91 -4.42 6.03 8.29
C SER A 91 -4.00 4.69 8.87
N VAL A 92 -4.37 4.43 10.13
CA VAL A 92 -4.01 3.23 10.88
C VAL A 92 -5.22 2.61 11.56
N ALA A 93 -5.16 1.28 11.72
CA ALA A 93 -6.05 0.53 12.58
C ALA A 93 -5.29 0.08 13.83
N VAL A 94 -5.81 0.43 15.00
CA VAL A 94 -5.31 -0.02 16.30
C VAL A 94 -6.26 -1.11 16.82
N PRO A 95 -5.80 -2.35 17.04
CA PRO A 95 -6.61 -3.41 17.60
C PRO A 95 -7.19 -3.03 18.97
N ALA A 96 -8.35 -3.61 19.30
CA ALA A 96 -8.92 -3.53 20.65
C ALA A 96 -7.89 -3.96 21.70
N GLY A 97 -7.72 -3.16 22.76
CA GLY A 97 -6.76 -3.41 23.84
C GLY A 97 -5.29 -3.19 23.49
N SER A 98 -4.97 -2.70 22.27
CA SER A 98 -3.61 -2.31 21.87
C SER A 98 -3.46 -0.79 21.88
N SER A 99 -2.24 -0.30 22.15
CA SER A 99 -1.85 1.09 21.86
C SER A 99 -1.17 1.25 20.51
N GLN A 100 -0.77 0.14 19.89
CA GLN A 100 0.05 0.13 18.68
C GLN A 100 -0.79 -0.18 17.43
N PRO A 101 -0.56 0.55 16.31
CA PRO A 101 -1.10 0.20 15.01
C PRO A 101 -0.78 -1.23 14.58
N ALA A 102 -1.73 -1.89 13.90
CA ALA A 102 -1.54 -3.21 13.31
C ALA A 102 -1.95 -3.30 11.84
N ALA A 103 -2.59 -2.27 11.30
CA ALA A 103 -2.80 -2.10 9.87
C ALA A 103 -2.61 -0.63 9.50
N MET A 104 -2.24 -0.39 8.25
CA MET A 104 -2.00 0.96 7.75
C MET A 104 -2.47 1.11 6.30
N LEU A 105 -2.82 2.33 5.92
CA LEU A 105 -3.26 2.72 4.59
C LEU A 105 -2.62 4.04 4.21
N CYS A 106 -1.86 4.07 3.11
CA CYS A 106 -1.49 5.31 2.44
C CYS A 106 -2.56 5.68 1.42
N TRP A 107 -3.08 6.88 1.54
CA TRP A 107 -4.15 7.42 0.71
C TRP A 107 -3.70 8.71 0.04
N LEU A 108 -3.94 8.85 -1.26
CA LEU A 108 -3.71 10.08 -2.00
C LEU A 108 -5.05 10.71 -2.36
N PRO A 109 -5.31 11.98 -2.01
CA PRO A 109 -6.50 12.66 -2.47
C PRO A 109 -6.42 12.97 -3.98
N PRO A 110 -7.54 13.35 -4.61
CA PRO A 110 -7.54 13.75 -6.02
C PRO A 110 -6.59 14.93 -6.28
N LYS A 111 -6.08 14.97 -7.51
CA LYS A 111 -5.20 15.99 -8.08
C LYS A 111 -3.84 16.07 -7.40
N VAL A 112 -3.48 15.08 -6.59
CA VAL A 112 -2.13 14.94 -6.03
C VAL A 112 -1.23 14.22 -7.02
N GLU A 113 -0.14 14.89 -7.39
CA GLU A 113 0.89 14.36 -8.28
C GLU A 113 2.21 14.20 -7.52
N VAL A 114 2.95 13.16 -7.87
CA VAL A 114 4.29 12.92 -7.34
C VAL A 114 5.27 13.86 -8.02
N THR A 115 5.73 14.89 -7.32
CA THR A 115 6.70 15.85 -7.86
C THR A 115 8.14 15.35 -7.68
N THR A 116 9.02 15.77 -8.60
CA THR A 116 10.47 15.50 -8.49
C THR A 116 11.05 15.99 -7.16
N TYR A 117 10.60 17.16 -6.68
CA TYR A 117 10.99 17.68 -5.37
C TYR A 117 10.62 16.72 -4.24
N ALA A 118 9.38 16.23 -4.21
CA ALA A 118 8.93 15.29 -3.18
C ALA A 118 9.69 13.95 -3.26
N VAL A 119 9.98 13.46 -4.46
CA VAL A 119 10.77 12.23 -4.70
C VAL A 119 12.19 12.37 -4.13
N LEU A 120 12.84 13.51 -4.34
CA LEU A 120 14.18 13.77 -3.79
C LEU A 120 14.13 13.99 -2.28
N ARG A 121 13.20 14.82 -1.79
CA ARG A 121 13.11 15.24 -0.38
C ARG A 121 12.69 14.10 0.56
N SER A 122 11.90 13.15 0.08
CA SER A 122 11.54 11.92 0.80
C SER A 122 12.69 10.91 0.90
N GLY A 123 13.70 11.04 0.02
CA GLY A 123 14.73 10.04 -0.19
C GLY A 123 14.27 8.85 -1.04
N PHE A 124 13.08 8.91 -1.67
CA PHE A 124 12.52 7.79 -2.44
C PHE A 124 13.40 7.38 -3.61
N LEU A 125 13.98 8.34 -4.34
CA LEU A 125 14.91 8.02 -5.44
C LEU A 125 16.10 7.20 -4.93
N PHE A 126 16.74 7.62 -3.84
CA PHE A 126 17.89 6.91 -3.28
C PHE A 126 17.50 5.56 -2.69
N ALA A 127 16.34 5.46 -2.05
CA ALA A 127 15.84 4.20 -1.52
C ALA A 127 15.54 3.20 -2.65
N LEU A 128 14.97 3.67 -3.75
CA LEU A 128 14.71 2.86 -4.95
C LEU A 128 16.00 2.40 -5.63
N LEU A 129 17.01 3.26 -5.73
CA LEU A 129 18.33 2.91 -6.29
C LEU A 129 19.06 1.86 -5.45
N ARG A 130 18.79 1.81 -4.14
CA ARG A 130 19.32 0.79 -3.23
C ARG A 130 18.51 -0.51 -3.30
N LEU A 131 17.20 -0.42 -3.49
CA LEU A 131 16.30 -1.56 -3.61
C LEU A 131 16.67 -2.42 -4.83
N GLY A 132 17.37 -3.54 -4.59
CA GLY A 132 17.78 -4.47 -5.65
C GLY A 132 18.80 -3.91 -6.64
N ARG A 133 19.42 -2.76 -6.32
CA ARG A 133 20.36 -2.01 -7.18
C ARG A 133 19.75 -1.70 -8.55
N PHE A 134 20.58 -1.63 -9.60
CA PHE A 134 20.17 -1.31 -10.97
C PHE A 134 19.02 -2.19 -11.49
N MET A 135 19.12 -3.52 -11.32
CA MET A 135 18.07 -4.43 -11.78
C MET A 135 16.76 -4.24 -11.03
N GLY A 136 16.84 -3.99 -9.72
CA GLY A 136 15.66 -3.73 -8.92
C GLY A 136 14.94 -2.44 -9.29
N THR A 137 15.69 -1.35 -9.47
CA THR A 137 15.17 -0.09 -10.01
C THR A 137 14.53 -0.29 -11.39
N TRP A 138 15.17 -1.05 -12.29
CA TRP A 138 14.61 -1.36 -13.59
C TRP A 138 13.27 -2.13 -13.50
N ASN A 139 13.21 -3.14 -12.63
CA ASN A 139 12.00 -3.93 -12.42
C ASN A 139 10.84 -3.05 -11.91
N PHE A 140 11.11 -2.14 -10.97
CA PHE A 140 10.13 -1.17 -10.49
C PHE A 140 9.66 -0.22 -11.59
N LEU A 141 10.57 0.38 -12.36
CA LEU A 141 10.20 1.28 -13.45
C LEU A 141 9.41 0.58 -14.56
N TYR A 142 9.77 -0.67 -14.87
CA TYR A 142 8.99 -1.50 -15.78
C TYR A 142 7.58 -1.74 -15.24
N PHE A 143 7.45 -2.08 -13.95
CA PHE A 143 6.16 -2.29 -13.29
C PHE A 143 5.29 -1.04 -13.37
N GLU A 144 5.82 0.12 -12.95
CA GLU A 144 5.12 1.40 -12.98
C GLU A 144 4.73 1.81 -14.41
N SER A 145 5.59 1.56 -15.40
CA SER A 145 5.26 1.81 -16.81
C SER A 145 4.07 0.96 -17.29
N LYS A 146 4.03 -0.33 -16.93
CA LYS A 146 2.90 -1.21 -17.29
C LYS A 146 1.62 -0.82 -16.55
N LEU A 147 1.73 -0.40 -15.30
CA LEU A 147 0.62 0.07 -14.48
C LEU A 147 0.04 1.38 -15.02
N SER A 148 0.88 2.38 -15.30
CA SER A 148 0.48 3.65 -15.90
C SER A 148 -0.19 3.44 -17.25
N GLY A 149 0.40 2.61 -18.12
CA GLY A 149 -0.22 2.28 -19.40
C GLY A 149 -1.55 1.53 -19.27
N LEU A 150 -1.74 0.74 -18.21
CA LEU A 150 -3.02 0.08 -17.93
C LEU A 150 -4.08 1.10 -17.46
N TYR A 151 -3.72 2.01 -16.55
CA TYR A 151 -4.60 3.11 -16.14
C TYR A 151 -5.05 3.95 -17.33
N ASP A 152 -4.12 4.39 -18.18
CA ASP A 152 -4.45 5.21 -19.36
C ASP A 152 -5.46 4.53 -20.29
N ARG A 153 -5.30 3.21 -20.53
CA ARG A 153 -6.22 2.45 -21.39
C ARG A 153 -7.60 2.28 -20.75
N CYS A 154 -7.66 2.13 -19.43
CA CYS A 154 -8.91 1.87 -18.71
C CYS A 154 -9.68 3.15 -18.39
N LEU A 155 -8.99 4.27 -18.12
CA LEU A 155 -9.58 5.50 -17.62
C LEU A 155 -10.02 6.46 -18.73
N ARG A 156 -9.27 6.55 -19.84
CA ARG A 156 -9.63 7.45 -20.96
C ARG A 156 -11.01 7.18 -21.55
N PRO A 157 -11.45 5.92 -21.79
CA PRO A 157 -12.80 5.64 -22.28
C PRO A 157 -13.91 6.06 -21.30
N LEU A 158 -13.59 6.20 -20.01
CA LEU A 158 -14.50 6.66 -18.96
C LEU A 158 -14.49 8.18 -18.79
N GLY A 159 -13.73 8.92 -19.61
CA GLY A 159 -13.62 10.37 -19.56
C GLY A 159 -12.56 10.90 -18.59
N TYR A 160 -11.78 10.03 -17.92
CA TYR A 160 -10.73 10.44 -17.01
C TYR A 160 -9.37 10.59 -17.72
N LYS A 161 -8.64 11.67 -17.45
CA LYS A 161 -7.32 11.91 -18.06
C LYS A 161 -6.22 11.05 -17.44
N SER A 162 -6.30 10.81 -16.14
CA SER A 162 -5.32 10.03 -15.38
C SER A 162 -5.90 9.52 -14.06
N ARG A 163 -5.19 8.62 -13.39
CA ARG A 163 -5.55 8.17 -12.03
C ARG A 163 -5.58 9.29 -10.99
N HIS A 164 -4.94 10.43 -11.28
CA HIS A 164 -4.91 11.59 -10.38
C HIS A 164 -6.23 12.36 -10.36
N GLU A 165 -7.20 12.07 -11.24
CA GLU A 165 -8.51 12.74 -11.18
C GLU A 165 -9.43 12.19 -10.08
N GLY A 166 -9.06 11.06 -9.45
CA GLY A 166 -9.75 10.47 -8.31
C GLY A 166 -8.83 10.31 -7.11
N ALA A 167 -9.40 9.88 -5.99
CA ALA A 167 -8.59 9.46 -4.85
C ALA A 167 -7.94 8.10 -5.14
N PHE A 168 -6.80 7.83 -4.52
CA PHE A 168 -6.02 6.65 -4.82
C PHE A 168 -5.52 5.94 -3.55
N VAL A 169 -5.78 4.64 -3.48
CA VAL A 169 -5.21 3.75 -2.46
C VAL A 169 -3.79 3.38 -2.89
N GLN A 170 -2.80 4.05 -2.32
CA GLN A 170 -1.40 3.89 -2.72
C GLN A 170 -0.78 2.59 -2.20
N ILE A 171 -1.02 2.27 -0.93
CA ILE A 171 -0.57 1.01 -0.32
C ILE A 171 -1.43 0.69 0.91
N LEU A 172 -1.79 -0.57 1.09
CA LEU A 172 -2.56 -1.08 2.22
C LEU A 172 -1.84 -2.28 2.81
N GLY A 173 -1.57 -2.25 4.11
CA GLY A 173 -0.81 -3.29 4.82
C GLY A 173 -1.50 -3.71 6.11
N THR A 174 -1.22 -4.94 6.55
CA THR A 174 -1.60 -5.45 7.87
C THR A 174 -0.45 -6.28 8.40
N ASP A 175 -0.06 -6.00 9.63
CA ASP A 175 0.92 -6.80 10.35
C ASP A 175 0.52 -8.29 10.28
N PRO A 176 1.42 -9.19 9.84
CA PRO A 176 1.13 -10.62 9.77
C PRO A 176 0.57 -11.23 11.06
N ALA A 177 0.96 -10.73 12.25
CA ALA A 177 0.43 -11.17 13.55
C ALA A 177 -1.08 -10.83 13.73
N HIS A 178 -1.61 -9.94 12.89
CA HIS A 178 -2.99 -9.50 12.87
C HIS A 178 -3.71 -9.81 11.55
N ALA A 179 -3.10 -10.64 10.68
CA ALA A 179 -3.70 -11.07 9.43
C ALA A 179 -5.03 -11.83 9.68
N GLY A 180 -5.97 -11.70 8.75
CA GLY A 180 -7.28 -12.37 8.84
C GLY A 180 -8.28 -11.73 9.82
N LYS A 181 -7.87 -10.77 10.65
CA LYS A 181 -8.76 -10.07 11.60
C LYS A 181 -9.63 -8.96 10.98
N GLY A 182 -9.57 -8.80 9.65
CA GLY A 182 -10.36 -7.79 8.92
C GLY A 182 -9.91 -6.33 9.15
N LEU A 183 -8.77 -6.08 9.80
CA LEU A 183 -8.33 -4.71 10.16
C LEU A 183 -8.09 -3.81 8.94
N SER A 184 -7.36 -4.27 7.92
CA SER A 184 -7.15 -3.51 6.68
C SER A 184 -8.45 -3.27 5.91
N ALA A 185 -9.34 -4.26 5.90
CA ALA A 185 -10.65 -4.13 5.29
C ALA A 185 -11.52 -3.08 5.99
N GLY A 186 -11.54 -3.09 7.32
CA GLY A 186 -12.21 -2.07 8.13
C GLY A 186 -11.59 -0.69 7.96
N LEU A 187 -10.26 -0.61 7.92
CA LEU A 187 -9.53 0.65 7.72
C LEU A 187 -9.82 1.27 6.35
N LEU A 188 -9.83 0.46 5.28
CA LEU A 188 -10.16 0.94 3.94
C LEU A 188 -11.61 1.43 3.87
N ARG A 189 -12.57 0.71 4.46
CA ARG A 189 -13.97 1.18 4.56
C ARG A 189 -14.08 2.48 5.32
N TRP A 190 -13.41 2.59 6.46
CA TRP A 190 -13.37 3.82 7.25
C TRP A 190 -12.83 4.99 6.42
N GLN A 191 -11.72 4.80 5.70
CA GLN A 191 -11.13 5.85 4.87
C GLN A 191 -12.05 6.26 3.71
N ILE A 192 -12.69 5.30 3.04
CA ILE A 192 -13.67 5.56 1.97
C ILE A 192 -14.85 6.37 2.52
N GLU A 193 -15.32 6.04 3.72
CA GLU A 193 -16.41 6.79 4.37
C GLU A 193 -15.99 8.21 4.73
N GLN A 194 -14.82 8.41 5.33
CA GLN A 194 -14.29 9.76 5.58
C GLN A 194 -14.20 10.58 4.29
N TYR A 195 -13.75 9.95 3.21
CA TYR A 195 -13.65 10.60 1.91
C TYR A 195 -15.01 10.90 1.29
N ARG A 196 -16.00 10.01 1.46
CA ARG A 196 -17.40 10.24 1.04
C ARG A 196 -17.95 11.51 1.67
N GLN A 197 -17.80 11.65 2.99
CA GLN A 197 -18.26 12.82 3.72
C GLN A 197 -17.59 14.11 3.20
N GLN A 198 -16.28 14.07 2.94
CA GLN A 198 -15.58 15.21 2.33
C GLN A 198 -16.07 15.55 0.91
N CYS A 199 -16.50 14.55 0.13
CA CYS A 199 -17.06 14.78 -1.20
C CYS A 199 -18.46 15.40 -1.11
N LEU A 200 -19.29 14.93 -0.18
CA LEU A 200 -20.63 15.47 0.12
C LEU A 200 -20.55 16.94 0.53
N GLU A 201 -19.65 17.29 1.45
CA GLU A 201 -19.45 18.67 1.89
C GLU A 201 -19.05 19.63 0.77
N LYS A 202 -18.41 19.11 -0.28
CA LYS A 202 -17.88 19.90 -1.41
C LYS A 202 -18.72 19.80 -2.68
N ASP A 203 -19.81 19.02 -2.65
CA ASP A 203 -20.62 18.67 -3.82
C ASP A 203 -19.75 18.22 -5.02
N ASN A 204 -18.75 17.37 -4.76
CA ASN A 204 -17.80 16.94 -5.78
C ASN A 204 -17.39 15.48 -5.56
N PHE A 205 -18.16 14.58 -6.15
CA PHE A 205 -17.88 13.15 -6.12
C PHE A 205 -16.84 12.77 -7.16
N THR A 206 -15.67 12.37 -6.68
CA THR A 206 -14.63 11.76 -7.51
C THR A 206 -14.43 10.30 -7.11
N PRO A 207 -14.12 9.41 -8.07
CA PRO A 207 -13.98 7.99 -7.80
C PRO A 207 -12.76 7.68 -6.93
N VAL A 208 -12.76 6.49 -6.32
CA VAL A 208 -11.58 5.92 -5.66
C VAL A 208 -10.97 4.86 -6.56
N PHE A 209 -9.70 5.01 -6.87
CA PHE A 209 -8.91 4.07 -7.65
C PHE A 209 -8.00 3.25 -6.72
N LEU A 210 -7.76 2.00 -7.12
CA LEU A 210 -6.70 1.18 -6.54
C LEU A 210 -6.15 0.23 -7.60
N ASP A 211 -4.95 -0.29 -7.35
CA ASP A 211 -4.41 -1.39 -8.11
C ASP A 211 -4.06 -2.56 -7.19
N THR A 212 -3.93 -3.73 -7.80
CA THR A 212 -3.50 -4.93 -7.08
C THR A 212 -2.85 -5.94 -8.00
N ALA A 213 -1.83 -6.61 -7.48
CA ALA A 213 -1.14 -7.71 -8.11
C ALA A 213 -1.64 -9.10 -7.67
N GLY A 214 -2.52 -9.16 -6.65
CA GLY A 214 -2.93 -10.40 -6.01
C GLY A 214 -4.40 -10.76 -6.23
N ASP A 215 -4.65 -12.03 -6.56
CA ASP A 215 -5.99 -12.55 -6.85
C ASP A 215 -6.92 -12.52 -5.64
N TYR A 216 -6.36 -12.77 -4.45
CA TYR A 216 -7.10 -12.72 -3.18
C TYR A 216 -7.56 -11.29 -2.87
N GLN A 217 -6.65 -10.32 -3.01
CA GLN A 217 -6.92 -8.91 -2.77
C GLN A 217 -7.99 -8.38 -3.73
N GLN A 218 -7.93 -8.74 -5.02
CA GLN A 218 -8.98 -8.39 -5.99
C GLN A 218 -10.36 -8.80 -5.48
N LYS A 219 -10.53 -10.07 -5.09
CA LYS A 219 -11.83 -10.57 -4.60
C LYS A 219 -12.30 -9.86 -3.33
N LEU A 220 -11.36 -9.46 -2.47
CA LEU A 220 -11.68 -8.68 -1.26
C LEU A 220 -12.19 -7.28 -1.63
N TYR A 221 -11.55 -6.61 -2.59
CA TYR A 221 -11.95 -5.29 -3.05
C TYR A 221 -13.28 -5.32 -3.81
N GLU A 222 -13.54 -6.36 -4.61
CA GLU A 222 -14.85 -6.57 -5.27
C GLU A 222 -15.98 -6.66 -4.25
N LYS A 223 -15.77 -7.37 -3.13
CA LYS A 223 -16.73 -7.43 -2.02
C LYS A 223 -16.95 -6.08 -1.33
N MET A 224 -16.06 -5.11 -1.51
CA MET A 224 -16.21 -3.74 -1.02
C MET A 224 -16.84 -2.81 -2.05
N GLY A 225 -17.24 -3.32 -3.21
CA GLY A 225 -17.88 -2.54 -4.29
C GLY A 225 -16.92 -2.02 -5.36
N PHE A 226 -15.61 -2.29 -5.26
CA PHE A 226 -14.69 -1.95 -6.35
C PHE A 226 -14.97 -2.79 -7.59
N ARG A 227 -15.03 -2.15 -8.74
CA ARG A 227 -15.22 -2.79 -10.03
C ARG A 227 -13.87 -2.95 -10.73
N PRO A 228 -13.53 -4.13 -11.27
CA PRO A 228 -12.32 -4.28 -12.07
C PRO A 228 -12.47 -3.49 -13.38
N LEU A 229 -11.49 -2.63 -13.68
CA LEU A 229 -11.46 -1.89 -14.94
C LEU A 229 -10.62 -2.58 -16.01
N GLY A 230 -9.59 -3.31 -15.60
CA GLY A 230 -8.72 -4.00 -16.54
C GLY A 230 -7.63 -4.81 -15.86
N ARG A 231 -6.99 -5.67 -16.68
CA ARG A 231 -5.87 -6.51 -16.26
C ARG A 231 -4.76 -6.49 -17.29
N GLN A 232 -3.51 -6.57 -16.83
CA GLN A 232 -2.32 -6.66 -17.67
C GLN A 232 -1.45 -7.82 -17.19
N LYS A 233 -1.21 -8.80 -18.07
CA LYS A 233 -0.22 -9.84 -17.82
C LYS A 233 1.19 -9.23 -17.83
N LEU A 234 2.00 -9.58 -16.85
CA LEU A 234 3.40 -9.21 -16.75
C LEU A 234 4.29 -10.38 -17.16
N GLN A 235 5.31 -10.06 -17.96
CA GLN A 235 6.37 -11.01 -18.32
C GLN A 235 7.49 -10.87 -17.31
N VAL A 236 7.42 -11.67 -16.23
CA VAL A 236 8.44 -11.69 -15.17
C VAL A 236 8.99 -13.12 -15.03
N LYS A 237 10.27 -13.23 -14.70
CA LYS A 237 10.99 -14.50 -14.57
C LYS A 237 11.37 -14.73 -13.10
N VAL A 238 10.36 -15.03 -12.29
CA VAL A 238 10.45 -15.28 -10.84
C VAL A 238 9.49 -16.39 -10.43
N ASP A 239 9.69 -17.00 -9.26
CA ASP A 239 8.67 -17.88 -8.67
C ASP A 239 7.47 -17.10 -8.12
N GLU A 240 6.51 -17.84 -7.56
CA GLU A 240 5.34 -17.34 -6.84
C GLU A 240 5.66 -16.32 -5.74
N GLY A 241 6.82 -16.47 -5.10
CA GLY A 241 7.29 -15.58 -4.06
C GLY A 241 8.00 -14.34 -4.60
N GLY A 242 8.18 -14.22 -5.92
CA GLY A 242 8.93 -13.14 -6.54
C GLY A 242 10.44 -13.30 -6.45
N LEU A 243 10.93 -14.49 -6.10
CA LEU A 243 12.35 -14.78 -6.01
C LEU A 243 12.90 -15.16 -7.39
N LYS A 244 14.15 -14.79 -7.62
CA LYS A 244 14.86 -15.11 -8.86
C LYS A 244 15.13 -16.61 -8.94
N CYS A 245 14.33 -17.33 -9.70
CA CYS A 245 14.55 -18.76 -9.92
C CYS A 245 15.47 -19.07 -11.09
N SER A 246 16.29 -20.10 -10.93
CA SER A 246 16.98 -20.79 -12.02
C SER A 246 16.15 -21.95 -12.60
N THR A 247 15.12 -22.44 -11.91
CA THR A 247 14.47 -23.74 -12.21
C THR A 247 12.94 -23.76 -12.18
N GLY A 248 12.26 -22.66 -11.82
CA GLY A 248 10.81 -22.57 -11.82
C GLY A 248 10.23 -22.29 -13.21
N GLY A 249 9.23 -23.06 -13.63
CA GLY A 249 8.48 -22.79 -14.87
C GLY A 249 7.77 -21.42 -14.82
N PRO A 250 7.53 -20.78 -15.98
CA PRO A 250 6.96 -19.44 -16.02
C PRO A 250 5.55 -19.43 -15.40
N ARG A 251 5.33 -18.52 -14.45
CA ARG A 251 3.98 -18.20 -13.96
C ARG A 251 3.48 -16.89 -14.52
N ASP A 252 2.17 -16.79 -14.63
CA ASP A 252 1.49 -15.61 -15.10
C ASP A 252 1.18 -14.68 -13.93
N PHE A 253 1.82 -13.52 -13.92
CA PHE A 253 1.55 -12.45 -12.97
C PHE A 253 0.67 -11.39 -13.63
N PHE A 254 -0.27 -10.82 -12.88
CA PHE A 254 -1.24 -9.87 -13.43
C PHE A 254 -1.30 -8.61 -12.57
N LEU A 255 -1.22 -7.46 -13.23
CA LEU A 255 -1.66 -6.19 -12.68
C LEU A 255 -3.14 -6.01 -12.93
N ARG A 256 -3.84 -5.42 -11.97
CA ARG A 256 -5.26 -5.11 -12.06
C ARG A 256 -5.49 -3.71 -11.55
N VAL A 257 -6.35 -2.98 -12.24
CA VAL A 257 -6.81 -1.66 -11.84
C VAL A 257 -8.29 -1.74 -11.52
N MET A 258 -8.70 -1.12 -10.43
CA MET A 258 -10.06 -1.17 -9.92
C MET A 258 -10.55 0.23 -9.56
N MET A 259 -11.87 0.41 -9.62
CA MET A 259 -12.53 1.68 -9.35
C MET A 259 -13.77 1.48 -8.50
N LEU A 260 -13.92 2.32 -7.48
CA LEU A 260 -15.15 2.49 -6.73
C LEU A 260 -15.77 3.83 -7.14
N ILE A 261 -16.99 3.77 -7.66
CA ILE A 261 -17.79 4.96 -7.96
C ILE A 261 -18.50 5.34 -6.66
N MET A 262 -18.31 6.59 -6.24
CA MET A 262 -19.02 7.15 -5.10
C MET A 262 -20.33 7.74 -5.62
N LYS A 263 -21.48 7.18 -5.22
CA LYS A 263 -22.79 7.80 -5.48
C LYS A 263 -23.37 8.33 -4.17
N GLU A 264 -24.24 9.34 -4.30
CA GLU A 264 -24.97 9.94 -3.18
C GLU A 264 -25.91 8.93 -2.49
N GLU A 265 -26.51 8.02 -3.25
CA GLU A 265 -27.51 7.05 -2.75
C GLU A 265 -26.90 5.78 -2.14
N ASP A 266 -25.59 5.55 -2.30
CA ASP A 266 -24.92 4.32 -1.83
C ASP A 266 -24.51 4.44 -0.35
N SER A 267 -25.49 4.51 0.55
CA SER A 267 -25.24 4.22 1.98
C SER A 267 -25.01 2.72 2.15
N LEU A 268 -23.80 2.35 2.58
CA LEU A 268 -23.35 0.96 2.79
C LEU A 268 -23.98 0.32 4.03
#